data_AF-A0A0K8WBL9-F1
#
_entry.id   AF-A0A0K8WBL9-F1
#
_cell.length_a   1.000
_cell.length_b   1.000
_cell.length_c   1.000
_cell.angle_alpha   90.00
_cell.angle_beta   90.00
_cell.angle_gamma   90.00
#
_symmetry.space_group_name_H-M   'P 1'
#
loop_
_entity.id
_entity.type
_entity.pdbx_description
1 polymer ?
#
loop_
_entity_poly.entity_id
_entity_poly.type
_entity_poly.pdbx_seq_one_letter_code
_entity_poly.pdbx_strand_id
1 'polypeptide(L)'
;MLESTPKQNISVKSMPADAASPEQQSETLSPQVLDAYRELANRNAIGDFELFVQPIGGPGENSFGSVLKVRLTPTSAPTKSAPLHTVLKVAPTSPARRTHMRVKDMYTREVFMYANVFSEFNALHVPHAQFSAAPQMLHASLKDDTEFIIFEDLTAVDFAVNSRTNLPTYDLVVCAFRALAQLHAMSFVLQARQPARFAALVAQMDDNLFTPDMEKVSVEFGKKYVRRTRHLLEADLKLSDEDTPEMREVLLALHKIEDHFHRICLDAVDGAAYAPYSVICHGDFWNNNILYNFDSNNKQGNTAIKAKLIDFQISRYSPPVLDLVHYLYACTEKPLRDAHFNEFMQIYYDTLAQFIRDYGLDPGVLYPEAIFRQQLRQFGVYGYCMSAFSVPFFVSNASELPDLDKVSEAIQELSSSESSDTDAVASDDGTGAQQSEVAQQRQKSAQNQATSTKSQNAAELVDELDILTERTLPIFKRRMIGNTLDMQKYEMLEAVLKY
;
A
#
# COMPACT_ATOMS: atom_id res chain seq x y z
N MET A 1 28.25 10.53 41.99
CA MET A 1 29.03 9.89 40.91
C MET A 1 28.03 9.16 40.04
N LEU A 2 27.73 9.72 38.86
CA LEU A 2 26.93 9.04 37.85
C LEU A 2 27.83 7.96 37.25
N GLU A 3 27.61 6.71 37.63
CA GLU A 3 28.30 5.58 37.02
C GLU A 3 27.89 5.54 35.54
N SER A 4 28.86 5.80 34.66
CA SER A 4 28.72 5.57 33.24
C SER A 4 28.47 4.09 33.03
N THR A 5 27.28 3.74 32.53
CA THR A 5 26.97 2.39 32.05
C THR A 5 28.11 1.92 31.14
N PRO A 6 28.67 0.71 31.32
CA PRO A 6 29.71 0.21 30.43
C PRO A 6 29.21 0.26 29.00
N LYS A 7 29.98 0.91 28.10
CA LYS A 7 29.65 0.95 26.68
C LYS A 7 29.71 -0.47 26.14
N GLN A 8 28.56 -1.07 25.87
CA GLN A 8 28.47 -2.32 25.09
C GLN A 8 29.22 -2.13 23.78
N ASN A 9 30.18 -3.00 23.51
CA ASN A 9 30.94 -2.97 22.27
C ASN A 9 30.06 -3.53 21.15
N ILE A 10 29.91 -2.75 20.07
CA ILE A 10 29.22 -3.17 18.85
C ILE A 10 30.21 -3.17 17.71
N SER A 11 30.30 -4.28 16.99
CA SER A 11 30.94 -4.35 15.67
C SER A 11 29.89 -4.69 14.62
N VAL A 12 29.85 -3.92 13.54
CA VAL A 12 28.95 -4.12 12.40
C VAL A 12 29.73 -4.77 11.28
N LYS A 13 29.22 -5.89 10.75
CA LYS A 13 29.79 -6.62 9.62
C LYS A 13 28.74 -6.72 8.51
N SER A 14 29.11 -6.29 7.30
CA SER A 14 28.31 -6.56 6.11
C SER A 14 28.56 -8.00 5.65
N MET A 15 27.50 -8.70 5.24
CA MET A 15 27.64 -10.01 4.59
C MET A 15 27.55 -9.83 3.07
N PRO A 16 28.47 -10.40 2.27
CA PRO A 16 28.34 -10.37 0.82
C PRO A 16 27.09 -11.14 0.40
N ALA A 17 26.22 -10.50 -0.39
CA ALA A 17 25.16 -11.19 -1.10
C ALA A 17 25.75 -11.79 -2.39
N ASP A 18 25.57 -13.09 -2.62
CA ASP A 18 25.94 -13.70 -3.90
C ASP A 18 25.17 -12.99 -5.03
N ALA A 19 25.94 -12.36 -5.94
CA ALA A 19 25.55 -11.64 -7.16
C ALA A 19 24.67 -10.36 -7.01
N ALA A 20 25.32 -9.21 -6.77
CA ALA A 20 24.82 -7.90 -7.22
C ALA A 20 26.01 -6.98 -7.61
N SER A 21 25.82 -6.22 -8.70
CA SER A 21 26.78 -5.31 -9.35
C SER A 21 27.29 -4.16 -8.45
N PRO A 22 28.39 -3.47 -8.84
CA PRO A 22 29.20 -2.62 -7.96
C PRO A 22 28.57 -1.25 -7.67
N GLU A 23 27.56 -1.22 -6.81
CA GLU A 23 27.17 -0.04 -5.99
C GLU A 23 26.85 -0.49 -4.55
N GLN A 24 27.64 -1.43 -4.02
CA GLN A 24 27.58 -1.81 -2.61
C GLN A 24 28.30 -0.76 -1.75
N GLN A 25 27.61 0.34 -1.47
CA GLN A 25 27.92 1.09 -0.25
C GLN A 25 27.58 0.18 0.93
N SER A 26 28.55 -0.12 1.80
CA SER A 26 28.22 -0.59 3.13
C SER A 26 27.45 0.57 3.80
N GLU A 27 26.13 0.52 3.83
CA GLU A 27 25.36 1.44 4.67
C GLU A 27 25.77 1.17 6.12
N THR A 28 26.65 2.03 6.63
CA THR A 28 26.89 2.13 8.06
C THR A 28 25.57 2.49 8.71
N LEU A 29 25.05 1.59 9.55
CA LEU A 29 23.85 1.85 10.34
C LEU A 29 24.01 3.16 11.12
N SER A 30 22.96 3.99 11.14
CA SER A 30 23.00 5.27 11.85
C SER A 30 23.23 5.07 13.36
N PRO A 31 23.78 6.07 14.08
CA PRO A 31 23.92 6.00 15.54
C PRO A 31 22.61 5.65 16.26
N GLN A 32 21.47 6.15 15.78
CA GLN A 32 20.15 5.90 16.35
C GLN A 32 19.73 4.43 16.19
N VAL A 33 20.01 3.83 15.03
CA VAL A 33 19.78 2.40 14.81
C VAL A 33 20.66 1.57 15.74
N LEU A 34 21.94 1.94 15.91
CA LEU A 34 22.86 1.25 16.82
C LEU A 34 22.39 1.33 18.28
N ASP A 35 21.89 2.50 18.71
CA ASP A 35 21.30 2.68 20.05
C ASP A 35 20.06 1.82 20.25
N ALA A 36 19.17 1.73 19.26
CA ALA A 36 18.02 0.83 19.31
C ALA A 36 18.43 -0.65 19.44
N TYR A 37 19.49 -1.09 18.76
CA TYR A 37 20.03 -2.44 18.94
C TYR A 37 20.69 -2.66 20.30
N ARG A 38 21.28 -1.64 20.94
CA ARG A 38 21.73 -1.72 22.35
C ARG A 38 20.55 -1.97 23.27
N GLU A 39 19.47 -1.22 23.09
CA GLU A 39 18.26 -1.42 23.89
C GLU A 39 17.67 -2.81 23.69
N LEU A 40 17.57 -3.27 22.44
CA LEU A 40 17.08 -4.62 22.14
C LEU A 40 17.99 -5.70 22.76
N ALA A 41 19.30 -5.55 22.68
CA ALA A 41 20.25 -6.46 23.33
C ALA A 41 20.01 -6.50 24.84
N ASN A 42 19.89 -5.34 25.49
CA ASN A 42 19.65 -5.23 26.93
C ASN A 42 18.32 -5.89 27.34
N ARG A 43 17.23 -5.66 26.58
CA ARG A 43 15.92 -6.30 26.82
C ARG A 43 15.99 -7.83 26.70
N ASN A 44 16.88 -8.36 25.86
CA ASN A 44 17.08 -9.79 25.64
C ASN A 44 18.24 -10.39 26.46
N ALA A 45 18.77 -9.64 27.44
CA ALA A 45 19.92 -10.05 28.25
C ALA A 45 21.13 -10.51 27.40
N ILE A 46 21.39 -9.78 26.32
CA ILE A 46 22.57 -9.96 25.46
C ILE A 46 23.62 -8.92 25.86
N GLY A 47 24.83 -9.40 26.17
CA GLY A 47 26.00 -8.59 26.56
C GLY A 47 26.62 -7.85 25.37
N ASP A 48 27.93 -8.02 25.14
CA ASP A 48 28.53 -7.51 23.90
C ASP A 48 28.04 -8.34 22.70
N PHE A 49 27.94 -7.70 21.53
CA PHE A 49 27.41 -8.33 20.34
C PHE A 49 28.00 -7.80 19.02
N GLU A 50 27.89 -8.61 17.98
CA GLU A 50 28.13 -8.24 16.59
C GLU A 50 26.81 -8.17 15.82
N LEU A 51 26.67 -7.17 14.95
CA LEU A 51 25.56 -7.06 14.01
C LEU A 51 26.02 -7.51 12.62
N PHE A 52 25.31 -8.47 12.05
CA PHE A 52 25.46 -8.87 10.66
C PHE A 52 24.29 -8.32 9.86
N VAL A 53 24.57 -7.53 8.83
CA VAL A 53 23.56 -6.82 8.05
C VAL A 53 23.55 -7.33 6.61
N GLN A 54 22.36 -7.61 6.09
CA GLN A 54 22.12 -8.07 4.73
C GLN A 54 20.88 -7.38 4.13
N PRO A 55 20.99 -6.69 2.98
CA PRO A 55 19.83 -6.12 2.29
C PRO A 55 18.80 -7.17 1.85
N ILE A 56 17.52 -6.81 1.88
CA ILE A 56 16.40 -7.58 1.35
C ILE A 56 15.85 -6.87 0.11
N GLY A 57 15.82 -7.57 -1.01
CA GLY A 57 15.29 -7.07 -2.29
C GLY A 57 16.35 -6.42 -3.18
N GLY A 58 16.04 -6.33 -4.48
CA GLY A 58 16.84 -5.62 -5.47
C GLY A 58 16.53 -4.11 -5.51
N PRO A 59 17.31 -3.32 -6.29
CA PRO A 59 17.00 -1.90 -6.54
C PRO A 59 15.54 -1.70 -6.96
N GLY A 60 14.83 -0.72 -6.41
CA GLY A 60 13.44 -0.44 -6.79
C GLY A 60 12.37 -1.39 -6.23
N GLU A 61 12.72 -2.41 -5.42
CA GLU A 61 11.73 -3.27 -4.74
C GLU A 61 11.23 -2.67 -3.42
N ASN A 62 11.81 -1.54 -2.99
CA ASN A 62 11.61 -0.92 -1.68
C ASN A 62 11.32 0.59 -1.81
N SER A 63 10.17 0.95 -2.37
CA SER A 63 9.80 2.33 -2.73
C SER A 63 9.70 3.30 -1.55
N PHE A 64 9.64 2.81 -0.31
CA PHE A 64 9.56 3.64 0.91
C PHE A 64 10.71 3.40 1.89
N GLY A 65 11.85 2.87 1.41
CA GLY A 65 13.10 2.83 2.19
C GLY A 65 13.73 1.44 2.27
N SER A 66 15.00 1.37 2.65
CA SER A 66 15.80 0.14 2.64
C SER A 66 15.31 -0.87 3.69
N VAL A 67 15.10 -2.12 3.28
CA VAL A 67 14.78 -3.24 4.19
C VAL A 67 16.01 -4.13 4.33
N LEU A 68 16.44 -4.38 5.55
CA LEU A 68 17.67 -5.10 5.90
C LEU A 68 17.36 -6.23 6.87
N LYS A 69 17.86 -7.45 6.63
CA LYS A 69 18.00 -8.46 7.68
C LYS A 69 19.17 -8.09 8.58
N VAL A 70 18.94 -8.13 9.88
CA VAL A 70 19.99 -7.90 10.87
C VAL A 70 20.01 -9.07 11.84
N ARG A 71 21.19 -9.69 11.97
CA ARG A 71 21.44 -10.75 12.95
C ARG A 71 22.36 -10.21 14.04
N LEU A 72 21.82 -10.15 15.25
CA LEU A 72 22.56 -9.77 16.46
C LEU A 72 23.13 -11.04 17.09
N THR A 73 24.47 -11.13 17.14
CA THR A 73 25.19 -12.31 17.64
C THR A 73 25.97 -11.96 18.91
N PRO A 74 25.67 -12.58 20.07
CA PRO A 74 26.41 -12.35 21.30
C PRO A 74 27.90 -12.74 21.16
N THR A 75 28.80 -11.94 21.73
CA THR A 75 30.26 -12.18 21.68
C THR A 75 30.89 -12.50 23.04
N SER A 76 30.19 -12.23 24.16
CA SER A 76 30.69 -12.54 25.51
C SER A 76 30.34 -13.96 25.96
N ALA A 77 31.30 -14.67 26.58
CA ALA A 77 31.08 -15.97 27.25
C ALA A 77 30.67 -15.78 28.73
N PRO A 78 29.84 -16.66 29.32
CA PRO A 78 29.29 -17.89 28.74
C PRO A 78 28.02 -17.61 27.91
N THR A 79 28.07 -18.07 26.67
CA THR A 79 27.14 -17.88 25.54
C THR A 79 25.76 -18.54 25.78
N LYS A 80 24.98 -18.05 26.75
CA LYS A 80 23.62 -18.57 27.00
C LYS A 80 22.53 -17.92 26.15
N SER A 81 22.77 -16.74 25.58
CA SER A 81 21.75 -16.04 24.79
C SER A 81 21.84 -16.47 23.32
N ALA A 82 20.71 -16.85 22.73
CA ALA A 82 20.63 -17.17 21.30
C ALA A 82 20.80 -15.90 20.45
N PRO A 83 21.28 -16.00 19.20
CA PRO A 83 21.25 -14.88 18.26
C PRO A 83 19.82 -14.37 18.07
N LEU A 84 19.68 -13.05 17.94
CA LEU A 84 18.41 -12.42 17.61
C LEU A 84 18.39 -12.08 16.13
N HIS A 85 17.32 -12.47 15.44
CA HIS A 85 17.10 -12.19 14.02
C HIS A 85 15.99 -11.15 13.88
N THR A 86 16.28 -10.06 13.18
CA THR A 86 15.36 -8.94 13.00
C THR A 86 15.34 -8.47 11.56
N VAL A 87 14.28 -7.75 11.20
CA VAL A 87 14.16 -6.99 9.95
C VAL A 87 14.15 -5.51 10.30
N LEU A 88 15.04 -4.74 9.69
CA LEU A 88 15.17 -3.29 9.85
C LEU A 88 14.69 -2.60 8.57
N LYS A 89 13.64 -1.79 8.67
CA LYS A 89 13.14 -0.91 7.60
C LYS A 89 13.58 0.52 7.91
N VAL A 90 14.34 1.14 7.01
CA VAL A 90 14.95 2.49 7.18
C VAL A 90 14.40 3.45 6.14
N ALA A 91 13.92 4.61 6.56
CA ALA A 91 13.38 5.62 5.67
C ALA A 91 14.43 6.16 4.68
N PRO A 92 14.03 6.48 3.44
CA PRO A 92 14.92 7.15 2.50
C PRO A 92 15.31 8.54 3.01
N THR A 93 16.48 9.00 2.59
CA THR A 93 17.09 10.28 3.02
C THR A 93 16.92 11.41 2.00
N SER A 94 16.58 11.10 0.74
CA SER A 94 16.37 12.13 -0.31
C SER A 94 15.23 13.09 0.08
N PRO A 95 15.50 14.41 0.23
CA PRO A 95 14.47 15.38 0.64
C PRO A 95 13.28 15.48 -0.32
N ALA A 96 13.54 15.43 -1.63
CA ALA A 96 12.50 15.48 -2.66
C ALA A 96 11.56 14.28 -2.52
N ARG A 97 12.13 13.07 -2.41
CA ARG A 97 11.36 11.83 -2.22
C ARG A 97 10.59 11.82 -0.90
N ARG A 98 11.22 12.27 0.19
CA ARG A 98 10.57 12.35 1.51
C ARG A 98 9.33 13.25 1.48
N THR A 99 9.40 14.35 0.74
CA THR A 99 8.29 15.30 0.57
C THR A 99 7.22 14.73 -0.35
N HIS A 100 7.58 14.36 -1.59
CA HIS A 100 6.64 13.86 -2.61
C HIS A 100 5.90 12.60 -2.15
N MET A 101 6.62 11.62 -1.58
CA MET A 101 6.03 10.36 -1.14
C MET A 101 5.52 10.38 0.31
N ARG A 102 5.53 11.56 0.97
CA ARG A 102 5.08 11.74 2.36
C ARG A 102 5.66 10.71 3.33
N VAL A 103 6.96 10.45 3.23
CA VAL A 103 7.64 9.33 3.92
C VAL A 103 7.40 9.33 5.42
N LYS A 104 7.45 10.50 6.07
CA LYS A 104 7.20 10.61 7.52
C LYS A 104 5.77 10.16 7.89
N ASP A 105 4.78 10.50 7.08
CA ASP A 105 3.39 10.11 7.33
C ASP A 105 3.20 8.59 7.19
N MET A 106 3.91 7.98 6.23
CA MET A 106 3.92 6.53 6.00
C MET A 106 4.49 5.76 7.21
N TYR A 107 5.67 6.17 7.70
CA TYR A 107 6.28 5.55 8.88
C TYR A 107 5.46 5.81 10.15
N THR A 108 4.92 7.02 10.30
CA THR A 108 4.04 7.36 11.43
C THR A 108 2.79 6.48 11.44
N ARG A 109 2.17 6.26 10.28
CA ARG A 109 1.00 5.37 10.14
C ARG A 109 1.37 3.92 10.47
N GLU A 110 2.49 3.41 9.95
CA GLU A 110 2.91 2.04 10.23
C GLU A 110 3.18 1.84 11.73
N VAL A 111 3.92 2.75 12.37
CA VAL A 111 4.16 2.70 13.82
C VAL A 111 2.85 2.79 14.61
N PHE A 112 1.92 3.66 14.21
CA PHE A 112 0.60 3.76 14.84
C PHE A 112 -0.19 2.44 14.77
N MET A 113 -0.15 1.76 13.63
CA MET A 113 -0.80 0.44 13.47
C MET A 113 -0.27 -0.57 14.48
N TYR A 114 1.05 -0.69 14.63
CA TYR A 114 1.64 -1.63 15.58
C TYR A 114 1.50 -1.20 17.04
N ALA A 115 1.80 0.07 17.36
CA ALA A 115 1.86 0.56 18.74
C ALA A 115 0.49 0.83 19.36
N ASN A 116 -0.50 1.21 18.55
CA ASN A 116 -1.81 1.63 19.03
C ASN A 116 -2.90 0.65 18.60
N VAL A 117 -3.07 0.38 17.31
CA VAL A 117 -4.18 -0.44 16.80
C VAL A 117 -4.02 -1.92 17.21
N PHE A 118 -2.88 -2.53 16.90
CA PHE A 118 -2.65 -3.94 17.22
C PHE A 118 -2.49 -4.18 18.73
N SER A 119 -2.07 -3.17 19.49
CA SER A 119 -2.10 -3.22 20.95
C SER A 119 -3.53 -3.40 21.48
N GLU A 120 -4.49 -2.61 20.97
CA GLU A 120 -5.91 -2.77 21.32
C GLU A 120 -6.48 -4.11 20.81
N PHE A 121 -6.09 -4.58 19.63
CA PHE A 121 -6.50 -5.90 19.12
C PHE A 121 -5.98 -7.03 20.02
N ASN A 122 -4.73 -6.97 20.46
CA ASN A 122 -4.15 -7.95 21.37
C ASN A 122 -4.79 -7.90 22.77
N ALA A 123 -5.21 -6.71 23.23
CA ALA A 123 -5.90 -6.54 24.52
C ALA A 123 -7.31 -7.18 24.55
N LEU A 124 -7.92 -7.46 23.39
CA LEU A 124 -9.22 -8.11 23.28
C LEU A 124 -9.19 -9.64 23.49
N HIS A 125 -8.03 -10.20 23.87
CA HIS A 125 -7.75 -11.64 23.99
C HIS A 125 -8.91 -12.48 24.55
N VAL A 126 -9.17 -13.61 23.87
CA VAL A 126 -10.06 -14.68 24.34
C VAL A 126 -9.31 -16.03 24.27
N PRO A 127 -9.66 -17.04 25.10
CA PRO A 127 -8.88 -18.29 25.20
C PRO A 127 -8.68 -19.06 23.90
N HIS A 128 -9.58 -18.88 22.92
CA HIS A 128 -9.60 -19.65 21.67
C HIS A 128 -9.30 -18.82 20.42
N ALA A 129 -9.05 -17.52 20.56
CA ALA A 129 -8.72 -16.64 19.44
C ALA A 129 -7.78 -15.50 19.87
N GLN A 130 -6.78 -15.23 19.05
CA GLN A 130 -5.83 -14.14 19.23
C GLN A 130 -5.51 -13.53 17.88
N PHE A 131 -5.29 -12.21 17.84
CA PHE A 131 -4.78 -11.54 16.65
C PHE A 131 -3.34 -12.01 16.34
N SER A 132 -3.14 -12.54 15.14
CA SER A 132 -1.85 -13.10 14.71
C SER A 132 -1.47 -12.73 13.27
N ALA A 133 -2.24 -11.85 12.64
CA ALA A 133 -2.11 -11.52 11.22
C ALA A 133 -0.87 -10.67 10.91
N ALA A 134 -0.23 -10.03 11.90
CA ALA A 134 0.96 -9.20 11.71
C ALA A 134 2.19 -9.82 12.40
N PRO A 135 3.44 -9.47 12.00
CA PRO A 135 4.62 -9.70 12.80
C PRO A 135 4.63 -8.80 14.05
N GLN A 136 5.61 -8.99 14.93
CA GLN A 136 5.89 -8.09 16.05
C GLN A 136 6.82 -6.95 15.63
N MET A 137 6.45 -5.72 16.03
CA MET A 137 7.35 -4.58 16.03
C MET A 137 8.14 -4.56 17.34
N LEU A 138 9.46 -4.63 17.25
CA LEU A 138 10.38 -4.71 18.39
C LEU A 138 10.86 -3.32 18.85
N HIS A 139 11.02 -2.40 17.89
CA HIS A 139 11.42 -1.01 18.14
C HIS A 139 11.00 -0.13 16.96
N ALA A 140 10.78 1.16 17.19
CA ALA A 140 10.64 2.15 16.13
C ALA A 140 11.15 3.52 16.59
N SER A 141 11.63 4.31 15.63
CA SER A 141 11.98 5.72 15.81
C SER A 141 11.29 6.53 14.74
N LEU A 142 10.59 7.59 15.16
CA LEU A 142 9.97 8.59 14.27
C LEU A 142 10.70 9.94 14.35
N LYS A 143 12.00 9.91 14.69
CA LYS A 143 12.83 11.12 14.66
C LYS A 143 12.97 11.58 13.21
N ASP A 144 12.68 12.85 12.99
CA ASP A 144 12.77 13.50 11.67
C ASP A 144 14.06 13.12 10.93
N ASP A 145 13.88 12.75 9.67
CA ASP A 145 14.93 12.40 8.70
C ASP A 145 15.76 11.16 9.02
N THR A 146 15.36 10.43 10.06
CA THR A 146 16.03 9.20 10.53
C THR A 146 15.02 8.15 11.00
N GLU A 147 13.83 8.11 10.38
CA GLU A 147 12.79 7.16 10.75
C GLU A 147 13.20 5.72 10.43
N PHE A 148 12.95 4.80 11.35
CA PHE A 148 13.17 3.37 11.13
C PHE A 148 12.26 2.52 12.01
N ILE A 149 12.04 1.27 11.58
CA ILE A 149 11.27 0.28 12.31
C ILE A 149 12.06 -1.04 12.34
N ILE A 150 12.08 -1.69 13.50
CA ILE A 150 12.68 -3.01 13.70
C ILE A 150 11.56 -4.01 13.99
N PHE A 151 11.44 -5.02 13.15
CA PHE A 151 10.49 -6.13 13.27
C PHE A 151 11.21 -7.43 13.65
N GLU A 152 10.44 -8.40 14.14
CA GLU A 152 10.90 -9.79 14.22
C GLU A 152 11.17 -10.36 12.80
N ASP A 153 12.19 -11.21 12.67
CA ASP A 153 12.42 -11.97 11.45
C ASP A 153 11.68 -13.31 11.48
N LEU A 154 10.68 -13.46 10.60
CA LEU A 154 9.86 -14.67 10.49
C LEU A 154 10.45 -15.75 9.59
N THR A 155 11.62 -15.51 8.97
CA THR A 155 12.23 -16.51 8.08
C THR A 155 12.74 -17.74 8.81
N ALA A 156 13.01 -17.64 10.12
CA ALA A 156 13.34 -18.79 10.97
C ALA A 156 12.16 -19.74 11.23
N VAL A 157 10.92 -19.29 10.98
CA VAL A 157 9.69 -20.09 11.08
C VAL A 157 9.05 -20.29 9.70
N ASP A 158 9.88 -20.40 8.67
CA ASP A 158 9.51 -20.76 7.29
C ASP A 158 8.50 -19.82 6.61
N PHE A 159 8.43 -18.55 7.03
CA PHE A 159 7.70 -17.53 6.29
C PHE A 159 8.57 -16.91 5.19
N ALA A 160 8.00 -16.76 4.00
CA ALA A 160 8.64 -16.10 2.86
C ALA A 160 7.62 -15.35 2.00
N VAL A 161 8.08 -14.33 1.27
CA VAL A 161 7.28 -13.67 0.25
C VAL A 161 7.08 -14.60 -0.95
N ASN A 162 5.93 -14.52 -1.61
CA ASN A 162 5.81 -15.06 -2.97
C ASN A 162 6.50 -14.07 -3.93
N SER A 163 7.44 -14.54 -4.75
CA SER A 163 8.16 -13.66 -5.68
C SER A 163 7.19 -12.86 -6.56
N ARG A 164 7.49 -11.58 -6.79
CA ARG A 164 6.71 -10.69 -7.69
C ARG A 164 6.59 -11.22 -9.12
N THR A 165 7.49 -12.11 -9.54
CA THR A 165 7.47 -12.77 -10.86
C THR A 165 6.47 -13.93 -10.94
N ASN A 166 5.94 -14.38 -9.79
CA ASN A 166 5.08 -15.54 -9.68
C ASN A 166 3.65 -15.08 -9.39
N LEU A 167 2.72 -15.52 -10.24
CA LEU A 167 1.30 -15.29 -9.97
C LEU A 167 0.85 -16.08 -8.74
N PRO A 168 -0.01 -15.51 -7.87
CA PRO A 168 -0.59 -16.23 -6.75
C PRO A 168 -1.39 -17.46 -7.22
N THR A 169 -1.21 -18.57 -6.52
CA THR A 169 -2.02 -19.78 -6.66
C THR A 169 -3.31 -19.65 -5.83
N TYR A 170 -4.26 -20.56 -6.03
CA TYR A 170 -5.47 -20.64 -5.21
C TYR A 170 -5.16 -20.62 -3.70
N ASP A 171 -4.23 -21.46 -3.23
CA ASP A 171 -3.87 -21.57 -1.81
C ASP A 171 -3.27 -20.28 -1.24
N LEU A 172 -2.48 -19.55 -2.05
CA LEU A 172 -1.93 -18.25 -1.66
C LEU A 172 -3.05 -17.22 -1.46
N VAL A 173 -4.00 -17.13 -2.40
CA VAL A 173 -5.15 -16.22 -2.26
C VAL A 173 -5.98 -16.56 -1.03
N VAL A 174 -6.25 -17.85 -0.79
CA VAL A 174 -6.99 -18.31 0.40
C VAL A 174 -6.28 -17.91 1.69
N CYS A 175 -4.97 -18.12 1.79
CA CYS A 175 -4.19 -17.75 2.98
C CYS A 175 -4.17 -16.24 3.19
N ALA A 176 -3.95 -15.47 2.12
CA ALA A 176 -3.98 -14.01 2.14
C ALA A 176 -5.32 -13.50 2.66
N PHE A 177 -6.44 -14.01 2.13
CA PHE A 177 -7.78 -13.56 2.50
C PHE A 177 -8.16 -13.97 3.92
N ARG A 178 -7.68 -15.12 4.42
CA ARG A 178 -7.88 -15.50 5.82
C ARG A 178 -7.14 -14.56 6.78
N ALA A 179 -5.90 -14.17 6.46
CA ALA A 179 -5.15 -13.21 7.27
C ALA A 179 -5.79 -11.82 7.25
N LEU A 180 -6.26 -11.37 6.08
CA LEU A 180 -7.01 -10.10 5.96
C LEU A 180 -8.34 -10.13 6.71
N ALA A 181 -9.09 -11.23 6.61
CA ALA A 181 -10.33 -11.42 7.36
C ALA A 181 -10.12 -11.31 8.87
N GLN A 182 -9.00 -11.83 9.38
CA GLN A 182 -8.63 -11.67 10.79
C GLN A 182 -8.40 -10.19 11.16
N LEU A 183 -7.66 -9.43 10.34
CA LEU A 183 -7.44 -8.00 10.54
C LEU A 183 -8.77 -7.22 10.61
N HIS A 184 -9.64 -7.43 9.62
CA HIS A 184 -10.92 -6.74 9.53
C HIS A 184 -11.90 -7.15 10.65
N ALA A 185 -11.96 -8.44 11.00
CA ALA A 185 -12.77 -8.90 12.11
C ALA A 185 -12.41 -8.21 13.44
N MET A 186 -11.11 -8.02 13.72
CA MET A 186 -10.68 -7.33 14.94
C MET A 186 -11.15 -5.88 15.01
N SER A 187 -11.26 -5.19 13.87
CA SER A 187 -11.86 -3.85 13.81
C SER A 187 -13.32 -3.87 14.25
N PHE A 188 -14.13 -4.76 13.69
CA PHE A 188 -15.54 -4.91 14.07
C PHE A 188 -15.70 -5.31 15.55
N VAL A 189 -14.86 -6.21 16.04
CA VAL A 189 -14.87 -6.62 17.47
C VAL A 189 -14.55 -5.43 18.37
N LEU A 190 -13.52 -4.64 18.05
CA LEU A 190 -13.15 -3.46 18.83
C LEU A 190 -14.23 -2.39 18.79
N GLN A 191 -14.79 -2.12 17.61
CA GLN A 191 -15.89 -1.18 17.42
C GLN A 191 -17.13 -1.57 18.23
N ALA A 192 -17.49 -2.86 18.28
CA ALA A 192 -18.64 -3.35 19.03
C ALA A 192 -18.42 -3.32 20.55
N ARG A 193 -17.24 -3.72 21.02
CA ARG A 193 -16.94 -3.82 22.46
C ARG A 193 -16.52 -2.50 23.10
N GLN A 194 -15.77 -1.69 22.37
CA GLN A 194 -15.13 -0.47 22.87
C GLN A 194 -15.24 0.68 21.85
N PRO A 195 -16.47 1.11 21.50
CA PRO A 195 -16.72 2.07 20.41
C PRO A 195 -15.98 3.40 20.59
N ALA A 196 -15.86 3.89 21.83
CA ALA A 196 -15.12 5.13 22.11
C ALA A 196 -13.61 5.00 21.83
N ARG A 197 -13.01 3.85 22.14
CA ARG A 197 -11.59 3.59 21.80
C ARG A 197 -11.40 3.44 20.30
N PHE A 198 -12.30 2.71 19.64
CA PHE A 198 -12.27 2.57 18.19
C PHE A 198 -12.39 3.92 17.48
N ALA A 199 -13.34 4.76 17.89
CA ALA A 199 -13.51 6.11 17.36
C ALA A 199 -12.26 6.99 17.58
N ALA A 200 -11.60 6.89 18.74
CA ALA A 200 -10.36 7.61 19.02
C ALA A 200 -9.18 7.15 18.15
N LEU A 201 -9.11 5.87 17.78
CA LEU A 201 -8.13 5.38 16.81
C LEU A 201 -8.45 5.92 15.41
N VAL A 202 -9.68 5.76 14.93
CA VAL A 202 -10.12 6.19 13.60
C VAL A 202 -9.97 7.70 13.40
N ALA A 203 -10.17 8.51 14.45
CA ALA A 203 -9.97 9.96 14.37
C ALA A 203 -8.52 10.39 14.10
N GLN A 204 -7.55 9.47 14.21
CA GLN A 204 -6.14 9.68 13.86
C GLN A 204 -5.79 9.07 12.50
N MET A 205 -6.79 8.58 11.75
CA MET A 205 -6.63 7.85 10.50
C MET A 205 -7.13 8.64 9.29
N ASP A 206 -6.32 9.57 8.80
CA ASP A 206 -6.48 10.12 7.45
C ASP A 206 -5.92 9.17 6.39
N ASP A 207 -6.45 9.27 5.18
CA ASP A 207 -5.94 8.58 4.00
C ASP A 207 -4.59 9.18 3.57
N ASN A 208 -3.58 8.33 3.38
CA ASN A 208 -2.24 8.79 2.98
C ASN A 208 -2.02 8.78 1.46
N LEU A 209 -2.94 8.20 0.67
CA LEU A 209 -2.80 8.00 -0.78
C LEU A 209 -3.78 8.85 -1.59
N PHE A 210 -5.08 8.78 -1.27
CA PHE A 210 -6.14 9.50 -1.97
C PHE A 210 -6.67 10.61 -1.07
N THR A 211 -5.98 11.75 -1.08
CA THR A 211 -6.37 12.95 -0.35
C THR A 211 -7.06 13.97 -1.26
N PRO A 212 -7.85 14.90 -0.71
CA PRO A 212 -8.43 16.00 -1.49
C PRO A 212 -7.40 16.84 -2.25
N ASP A 213 -6.17 16.92 -1.73
CA ASP A 213 -5.03 17.68 -2.24
C ASP A 213 -3.97 16.82 -2.96
N MET A 214 -4.33 15.59 -3.38
CA MET A 214 -3.45 14.71 -4.15
C MET A 214 -2.85 15.45 -5.37
N GLU A 215 -1.55 15.30 -5.57
CA GLU A 215 -0.85 15.98 -6.66
C GLU A 215 -1.40 15.59 -8.03
N LYS A 216 -1.53 16.58 -8.93
CA LYS A 216 -2.09 16.38 -10.27
C LYS A 216 -1.31 15.33 -11.07
N VAL A 217 0.01 15.28 -10.91
CA VAL A 217 0.86 14.29 -11.57
C VAL A 217 0.48 12.86 -11.17
N SER A 218 0.18 12.61 -9.89
CA SER A 218 -0.25 11.30 -9.40
C SER A 218 -1.66 10.93 -9.90
N VAL A 219 -2.56 11.91 -9.98
CA VAL A 219 -3.91 11.71 -10.57
C VAL A 219 -3.80 11.40 -12.07
N GLU A 220 -3.02 12.17 -12.82
CA GLU A 220 -2.82 11.96 -14.26
C GLU A 220 -2.11 10.64 -14.57
N PHE A 221 -1.20 10.18 -13.70
CA PHE A 221 -0.59 8.86 -13.81
C PHE A 221 -1.66 7.75 -13.85
N GLY A 222 -2.61 7.76 -12.90
CA GLY A 222 -3.73 6.83 -12.91
C GLY A 222 -4.58 6.94 -14.18
N LYS A 223 -4.99 8.16 -14.54
CA LYS A 223 -5.81 8.44 -15.74
C LYS A 223 -5.16 7.96 -17.03
N LYS A 224 -3.84 8.13 -17.19
CA LYS A 224 -3.09 7.66 -18.36
C LYS A 224 -3.30 6.17 -18.59
N TYR A 225 -3.18 5.34 -17.55
CA TYR A 225 -3.31 3.89 -17.70
C TYR A 225 -4.77 3.43 -17.89
N VAL A 226 -5.74 4.18 -17.37
CA VAL A 226 -7.16 3.98 -17.72
C VAL A 226 -7.41 4.27 -19.20
N ARG A 227 -6.98 5.45 -19.68
CA ARG A 227 -7.04 5.86 -21.10
C ARG A 227 -6.36 4.86 -22.01
N ARG A 228 -5.16 4.40 -21.63
CA ARG A 228 -4.40 3.40 -22.38
C ARG A 228 -5.16 2.09 -22.49
N THR A 229 -5.75 1.60 -21.40
CA THR A 229 -6.58 0.39 -21.41
C THR A 229 -7.78 0.55 -22.34
N ARG A 230 -8.48 1.69 -22.27
CA ARG A 230 -9.62 2.01 -23.14
C ARG A 230 -9.23 1.96 -24.62
N HIS A 231 -8.16 2.64 -25.03
CA HIS A 231 -7.70 2.64 -26.41
C HIS A 231 -7.28 1.24 -26.90
N LEU A 232 -6.63 0.44 -26.04
CA LEU A 232 -6.24 -0.93 -26.38
C LEU A 232 -7.47 -1.83 -26.59
N LEU A 233 -8.50 -1.68 -25.75
CA LEU A 233 -9.75 -2.42 -25.89
C LEU A 233 -10.53 -1.97 -27.14
N GLU A 234 -10.65 -0.66 -27.39
CA GLU A 234 -11.27 -0.14 -28.63
C GLU A 234 -10.59 -0.67 -29.90
N ALA A 235 -9.26 -0.81 -29.88
CA ALA A 235 -8.51 -1.37 -31.00
C ALA A 235 -8.82 -2.86 -31.22
N ASP A 236 -8.91 -3.66 -30.14
CA ASP A 236 -9.26 -5.07 -30.22
C ASP A 236 -10.68 -5.29 -30.73
N LEU A 237 -11.63 -4.46 -30.29
CA LEU A 237 -13.02 -4.51 -30.73
C LEU A 237 -13.20 -4.13 -32.21
N LYS A 238 -12.36 -3.23 -32.74
CA LYS A 238 -12.35 -2.89 -34.18
C LYS A 238 -11.77 -3.99 -35.06
N LEU A 239 -10.94 -4.85 -34.49
CA LEU A 239 -10.29 -5.98 -35.19
C LEU A 239 -11.05 -7.30 -35.02
N SER A 240 -12.11 -7.31 -34.22
CA SER A 240 -12.96 -8.47 -33.94
C SER A 240 -14.43 -8.16 -34.25
N ASP A 241 -15.27 -9.20 -34.33
CA ASP A 241 -16.72 -9.06 -34.45
C ASP A 241 -17.41 -8.90 -33.07
N GLU A 242 -16.68 -8.41 -32.06
CA GLU A 242 -17.11 -8.36 -30.65
C GLU A 242 -17.57 -6.96 -30.18
N ASP A 243 -17.80 -6.00 -31.09
CA ASP A 243 -18.40 -4.69 -30.76
C ASP A 243 -19.90 -4.83 -30.42
N THR A 244 -20.17 -5.36 -29.22
CA THR A 244 -21.51 -5.55 -28.69
C THR A 244 -21.96 -4.36 -27.83
N PRO A 245 -23.28 -4.17 -27.57
CA PRO A 245 -23.77 -3.17 -26.63
C PRO A 245 -23.12 -3.26 -25.24
N GLU A 246 -22.86 -4.48 -24.77
CA GLU A 246 -22.21 -4.78 -23.50
C GLU A 246 -20.76 -4.26 -23.47
N MET A 247 -20.03 -4.39 -24.59
CA MET A 247 -18.66 -3.84 -24.70
C MET A 247 -18.65 -2.31 -24.81
N ARG A 248 -19.67 -1.71 -25.42
CA ARG A 248 -19.81 -0.25 -25.45
C ARG A 248 -20.08 0.34 -24.07
N GLU A 249 -20.86 -0.35 -23.24
CA GLU A 249 -21.05 0.03 -21.83
C GLU A 249 -19.75 -0.05 -21.03
N VAL A 250 -18.94 -1.08 -21.26
CA VAL A 250 -17.60 -1.20 -20.69
C VAL A 250 -16.70 -0.03 -21.10
N LEU A 251 -16.67 0.33 -22.39
CA LEU A 251 -15.89 1.48 -22.86
C LEU A 251 -16.36 2.80 -22.24
N LEU A 252 -17.67 2.98 -22.10
CA LEU A 252 -18.25 4.14 -21.42
C LEU A 252 -17.83 4.20 -19.94
N ALA A 253 -17.83 3.06 -19.25
CA ALA A 253 -17.36 3.00 -17.86
C ALA A 253 -15.88 3.37 -17.76
N LEU A 254 -15.00 2.88 -18.65
CA LEU A 254 -13.59 3.29 -18.68
C LEU A 254 -13.42 4.79 -18.91
N HIS A 255 -14.25 5.39 -19.76
CA HIS A 255 -14.22 6.84 -19.99
C HIS A 255 -14.63 7.61 -18.72
N LYS A 256 -15.70 7.19 -18.03
CA LYS A 256 -16.12 7.79 -16.75
C LYS A 256 -15.06 7.62 -15.65
N ILE A 257 -14.39 6.47 -15.59
CA ILE A 257 -13.27 6.25 -14.66
C ILE A 257 -12.14 7.22 -14.96
N GLU A 258 -11.82 7.46 -16.24
CA GLU A 258 -10.80 8.43 -16.64
C GLU A 258 -11.18 9.86 -16.19
N ASP A 259 -12.42 10.27 -16.43
CA ASP A 259 -12.90 11.63 -16.10
C ASP A 259 -13.03 11.88 -14.59
N HIS A 260 -13.38 10.84 -13.83
CA HIS A 260 -13.69 10.94 -12.41
C HIS A 260 -12.70 10.17 -11.51
N PHE A 261 -11.52 9.82 -12.01
CA PHE A 261 -10.54 8.94 -11.33
C PHE A 261 -10.32 9.32 -9.86
N HIS A 262 -9.91 10.55 -9.60
CA HIS A 262 -9.61 11.03 -8.25
C HIS A 262 -10.85 11.03 -7.36
N ARG A 263 -12.00 11.44 -7.89
CA ARG A 263 -13.25 11.50 -7.14
C ARG A 263 -13.76 10.11 -6.76
N ILE A 264 -13.71 9.15 -7.69
CA ILE A 264 -14.06 7.75 -7.43
C ILE A 264 -13.20 7.18 -6.30
N CYS A 265 -11.88 7.40 -6.36
CA CYS A 265 -10.98 6.91 -5.31
C CYS A 265 -11.23 7.60 -3.97
N LEU A 266 -11.40 8.92 -3.96
CA LEU A 266 -11.68 9.70 -2.75
C LEU A 266 -12.99 9.29 -2.08
N ASP A 267 -14.06 9.10 -2.86
CA ASP A 267 -15.37 8.66 -2.36
C ASP A 267 -15.34 7.21 -1.83
N ALA A 268 -14.49 6.35 -2.39
CA ALA A 268 -14.36 4.97 -1.94
C ALA A 268 -13.67 4.86 -0.58
N VAL A 269 -12.66 5.70 -0.32
CA VAL A 269 -11.86 5.62 0.92
C VAL A 269 -12.48 6.37 2.11
N ASP A 270 -13.57 7.11 1.92
CA ASP A 270 -14.32 7.76 3.01
C ASP A 270 -15.06 6.72 3.87
N GLY A 271 -14.35 6.07 4.80
CA GLY A 271 -14.96 5.09 5.70
C GLY A 271 -16.02 5.68 6.64
N ALA A 272 -15.99 6.99 6.91
CA ALA A 272 -17.01 7.61 7.75
C ALA A 272 -18.37 7.61 7.04
N ALA A 273 -18.40 7.83 5.72
CA ALA A 273 -19.62 7.75 4.91
C ALA A 273 -20.27 6.36 4.89
N TYR A 274 -19.50 5.30 5.16
CA TYR A 274 -19.97 3.91 5.12
C TYR A 274 -20.01 3.24 6.50
N ALA A 275 -19.84 4.01 7.58
CA ALA A 275 -20.06 3.52 8.93
C ALA A 275 -21.52 3.00 9.12
N PRO A 276 -21.75 1.95 9.91
CA PRO A 276 -20.78 1.24 10.75
C PRO A 276 -20.02 0.12 10.02
N TYR A 277 -20.15 -0.02 8.71
CA TYR A 277 -19.63 -1.15 7.91
C TYR A 277 -18.25 -0.91 7.31
N SER A 278 -17.44 -0.10 7.99
CA SER A 278 -16.05 0.17 7.65
C SER A 278 -15.14 -0.37 8.75
N VAL A 279 -13.91 -0.67 8.38
CA VAL A 279 -12.89 -1.25 9.26
C VAL A 279 -11.57 -0.53 9.07
N ILE A 280 -10.60 -0.82 9.95
CA ILE A 280 -9.22 -0.44 9.70
C ILE A 280 -8.66 -1.41 8.66
N CYS A 281 -8.60 -0.96 7.41
CA CYS A 281 -8.08 -1.68 6.26
C CYS A 281 -6.55 -1.63 6.22
N HIS A 282 -5.95 -2.63 5.57
CA HIS A 282 -4.53 -2.66 5.28
C HIS A 282 -4.13 -1.50 4.33
N GLY A 283 -4.92 -1.27 3.28
CA GLY A 283 -4.75 -0.17 2.32
C GLY A 283 -3.77 -0.47 1.17
N ASP A 284 -2.69 -1.20 1.44
CA ASP A 284 -1.73 -1.69 0.42
C ASP A 284 -1.72 -3.23 0.34
N PHE A 285 -2.89 -3.85 0.26
CA PHE A 285 -3.00 -5.31 0.32
C PHE A 285 -2.65 -5.97 -1.02
N TRP A 286 -1.37 -6.23 -1.25
CA TRP A 286 -0.85 -6.91 -2.44
C TRP A 286 0.21 -7.95 -2.11
N ASN A 287 0.60 -8.76 -3.10
CA ASN A 287 1.41 -9.97 -2.93
C ASN A 287 2.72 -9.77 -2.16
N ASN A 288 3.43 -8.66 -2.35
CA ASN A 288 4.72 -8.43 -1.69
C ASN A 288 4.58 -8.02 -0.22
N ASN A 289 3.41 -7.54 0.18
CA ASN A 289 3.08 -7.18 1.56
C ASN A 289 2.51 -8.36 2.36
N ILE A 290 2.76 -9.59 1.87
CA ILE A 290 2.28 -10.83 2.49
C ILE A 290 3.41 -11.82 2.59
N LEU A 291 3.64 -12.29 3.82
CA LEU A 291 4.53 -13.40 4.13
C LEU A 291 3.69 -14.68 4.24
N TYR A 292 4.05 -15.69 3.47
CA TYR A 292 3.39 -17.00 3.48
C TYR A 292 4.26 -18.03 4.20
N ASN A 293 3.62 -18.84 5.03
CA ASN A 293 4.23 -20.05 5.56
C ASN A 293 3.89 -21.21 4.62
N PHE A 294 4.91 -21.78 3.99
CA PHE A 294 4.76 -22.85 3.01
C PHE A 294 4.79 -24.22 3.68
N ASP A 295 4.00 -25.17 3.17
CA ASP A 295 4.07 -26.55 3.66
C ASP A 295 5.44 -27.16 3.33
N SER A 296 6.23 -27.39 4.37
CA SER A 296 7.55 -28.03 4.28
C SER A 296 7.52 -29.41 3.61
N ASN A 297 6.38 -30.11 3.62
CA ASN A 297 6.19 -31.42 2.99
C ASN A 297 5.84 -31.33 1.49
N ASN A 298 5.46 -30.16 0.99
CA ASN A 298 5.09 -29.93 -0.40
C ASN A 298 5.76 -28.68 -0.97
N LYS A 299 7.10 -28.69 -0.99
CA LYS A 299 7.91 -27.58 -1.53
C LYS A 299 7.73 -27.35 -3.03
N GLN A 300 7.21 -28.33 -3.78
CA GLN A 300 6.96 -28.20 -5.23
C GLN A 300 5.62 -27.56 -5.57
N GLY A 301 4.62 -27.61 -4.67
CA GLY A 301 3.27 -27.10 -4.94
C GLY A 301 3.05 -25.61 -4.71
N ASN A 302 4.02 -24.90 -4.11
CA ASN A 302 3.84 -23.52 -3.62
C ASN A 302 2.58 -23.38 -2.74
N THR A 303 2.26 -24.45 -1.99
CA THR A 303 1.07 -24.53 -1.13
C THR A 303 1.37 -23.82 0.18
N ALA A 304 0.72 -22.67 0.38
CA ALA A 304 0.76 -21.95 1.65
C ALA A 304 -0.30 -22.48 2.61
N ILE A 305 0.05 -22.50 3.90
CA ILE A 305 -0.87 -22.93 4.97
C ILE A 305 -1.31 -21.77 5.86
N LYS A 306 -0.51 -20.69 5.93
CA LYS A 306 -0.79 -19.48 6.70
C LYS A 306 -0.18 -18.26 6.01
N ALA A 307 -0.71 -17.09 6.32
CA ALA A 307 -0.15 -15.82 5.90
C ALA A 307 -0.04 -14.83 7.07
N LYS A 308 0.91 -13.92 6.97
CA LYS A 308 1.03 -12.71 7.79
C LYS A 308 1.17 -11.51 6.86
N LEU A 309 0.55 -10.42 7.25
CA LEU A 309 0.52 -9.15 6.56
C LEU A 309 1.65 -8.26 7.11
N ILE A 310 2.30 -7.52 6.22
CA ILE A 310 3.37 -6.58 6.55
C ILE A 310 3.14 -5.27 5.79
N ASP A 311 3.82 -4.20 6.19
CA ASP A 311 3.74 -2.89 5.55
C ASP A 311 2.35 -2.23 5.61
N PHE A 312 2.01 -1.72 6.80
CA PHE A 312 0.73 -1.07 7.09
C PHE A 312 0.78 0.47 6.89
N GLN A 313 1.68 0.96 6.04
CA GLN A 313 2.01 2.39 5.93
C GLN A 313 0.91 3.27 5.33
N ILE A 314 -0.03 2.68 4.60
CA ILE A 314 -1.22 3.37 4.06
C ILE A 314 -2.54 2.76 4.58
N SER A 315 -2.51 2.17 5.77
CA SER A 315 -3.72 1.72 6.46
C SER A 315 -4.66 2.89 6.75
N ARG A 316 -5.96 2.62 6.62
CA ARG A 316 -7.02 3.65 6.61
C ARG A 316 -8.32 3.07 7.14
N TYR A 317 -9.25 3.93 7.54
CA TYR A 317 -10.61 3.51 7.88
C TYR A 317 -11.49 3.56 6.62
N SER A 318 -11.90 2.40 6.10
CA SER A 318 -12.67 2.30 4.84
C SER A 318 -13.48 0.99 4.76
N PRO A 319 -14.34 0.81 3.74
CA PRO A 319 -15.01 -0.48 3.51
C PRO A 319 -14.01 -1.64 3.34
N PRO A 320 -14.22 -2.80 3.99
CA PRO A 320 -13.27 -3.93 3.96
C PRO A 320 -13.07 -4.52 2.55
N VAL A 321 -14.03 -4.33 1.65
CA VAL A 321 -13.96 -4.85 0.28
C VAL A 321 -12.87 -4.18 -0.55
N LEU A 322 -12.39 -2.98 -0.17
CA LEU A 322 -11.36 -2.25 -0.91
C LEU A 322 -10.06 -3.05 -1.01
N ASP A 323 -9.61 -3.65 0.09
CA ASP A 323 -8.42 -4.50 0.11
C ASP A 323 -8.60 -5.74 -0.77
N LEU A 324 -9.79 -6.34 -0.79
CA LEU A 324 -10.08 -7.53 -1.60
C LEU A 324 -9.99 -7.26 -3.10
N VAL A 325 -10.66 -6.21 -3.57
CA VAL A 325 -10.68 -5.86 -5.00
C VAL A 325 -9.32 -5.33 -5.45
N HIS A 326 -8.59 -4.63 -4.56
CA HIS A 326 -7.21 -4.23 -4.81
C HIS A 326 -6.31 -5.46 -5.03
N TYR A 327 -6.31 -6.42 -4.10
CA TYR A 327 -5.49 -7.63 -4.23
C TYR A 327 -5.84 -8.44 -5.48
N LEU A 328 -7.13 -8.69 -5.73
CA LEU A 328 -7.55 -9.52 -6.86
C LEU A 328 -7.10 -8.90 -8.18
N TYR A 329 -7.31 -7.61 -8.38
CA TYR A 329 -7.00 -6.96 -9.66
C TYR A 329 -5.51 -6.63 -9.81
N ALA A 330 -4.80 -6.35 -8.71
CA ALA A 330 -3.38 -6.02 -8.74
C ALA A 330 -2.45 -7.26 -8.70
N CYS A 331 -2.89 -8.40 -8.16
CA CYS A 331 -2.04 -9.59 -7.99
C CYS A 331 -2.42 -10.81 -8.84
N THR A 332 -3.71 -11.00 -9.15
CA THR A 332 -4.17 -12.20 -9.88
C THR A 332 -4.43 -11.93 -11.36
N GLU A 333 -4.73 -12.99 -12.11
CA GLU A 333 -5.20 -12.90 -13.49
C GLU A 333 -6.62 -13.45 -13.64
N LYS A 334 -7.28 -13.02 -14.71
CA LYS A 334 -8.67 -13.34 -15.01
C LYS A 334 -9.00 -14.84 -14.93
N PRO A 335 -8.20 -15.80 -15.45
CA PRO A 335 -8.56 -17.21 -15.40
C PRO A 335 -8.76 -17.75 -13.98
N LEU A 336 -7.93 -17.32 -13.02
CA LEU A 336 -8.07 -17.73 -11.62
C LEU A 336 -9.36 -17.14 -11.02
N ARG A 337 -9.66 -15.88 -11.33
CA ARG A 337 -10.88 -15.22 -10.86
C ARG A 337 -12.12 -15.81 -11.52
N ASP A 338 -12.06 -16.18 -12.78
CA ASP A 338 -13.18 -16.84 -13.47
C ASP A 338 -13.56 -18.16 -12.81
N ALA A 339 -12.57 -18.91 -12.33
CA ALA A 339 -12.78 -20.17 -11.64
C ALA A 339 -13.20 -19.99 -10.17
N HIS A 340 -12.66 -19.00 -9.45
CA HIS A 340 -12.72 -18.98 -7.97
C HIS A 340 -13.19 -17.67 -7.34
N PHE A 341 -13.59 -16.62 -8.09
CA PHE A 341 -13.93 -15.31 -7.50
C PHE A 341 -14.98 -15.41 -6.39
N ASN A 342 -16.12 -16.05 -6.65
CA ASN A 342 -17.19 -16.21 -5.65
C ASN A 342 -16.75 -17.04 -4.45
N GLU A 343 -15.94 -18.07 -4.69
CA GLU A 343 -15.36 -18.91 -3.64
C GLU A 343 -14.42 -18.10 -2.75
N PHE A 344 -13.53 -17.29 -3.32
CA PHE A 344 -12.65 -16.40 -2.54
C PHE A 344 -13.43 -15.40 -1.68
N MET A 345 -14.49 -14.80 -2.23
CA MET A 345 -15.36 -13.89 -1.46
C MET A 345 -16.06 -14.62 -0.32
N GLN A 346 -16.52 -15.86 -0.55
CA GLN A 346 -17.15 -16.67 0.50
C GLN A 346 -16.15 -17.06 1.59
N ILE A 347 -14.94 -17.51 1.21
CA ILE A 347 -13.86 -17.88 2.15
C ILE A 347 -13.49 -16.70 3.03
N TYR A 348 -13.35 -15.51 2.45
CA TYR A 348 -13.10 -14.29 3.20
C TYR A 348 -14.23 -14.01 4.20
N TYR A 349 -15.48 -13.98 3.74
CA TYR A 349 -16.62 -13.63 4.57
C TYR A 349 -16.85 -14.64 5.70
N ASP A 350 -16.78 -15.94 5.39
CA ASP A 350 -16.93 -17.01 6.38
C ASP A 350 -15.83 -16.96 7.43
N THR A 351 -14.59 -16.67 7.04
CA THR A 351 -13.46 -16.51 7.97
C THR A 351 -13.68 -15.31 8.88
N LEU A 352 -14.07 -14.15 8.32
CA LEU A 352 -14.37 -12.95 9.09
C LEU A 352 -15.50 -13.19 10.08
N ALA A 353 -16.59 -13.81 9.61
CA ALA A 353 -17.75 -14.13 10.40
C ALA A 353 -17.40 -15.12 11.53
N GLN A 354 -16.52 -16.09 11.27
CA GLN A 354 -16.04 -17.02 12.28
C GLN A 354 -15.23 -16.30 13.36
N PHE A 355 -14.28 -15.45 12.99
CA PHE A 355 -13.54 -14.66 13.98
C PHE A 355 -14.47 -13.81 14.85
N ILE A 356 -15.45 -13.12 14.26
CA ILE A 356 -16.44 -12.35 15.04
C ILE A 356 -17.19 -13.24 16.05
N ARG A 357 -17.61 -14.45 15.63
CA ARG A 357 -18.25 -15.44 16.52
C ARG A 357 -17.34 -15.95 17.62
N ASP A 358 -16.05 -16.12 17.35
CA ASP A 358 -15.07 -16.55 18.37
C ASP A 358 -14.93 -15.52 19.51
N TYR A 359 -15.24 -14.25 19.23
CA TYR A 359 -15.38 -13.18 20.24
C TYR A 359 -16.82 -13.04 20.79
N GLY A 360 -17.70 -13.99 20.55
CA GLY A 360 -19.08 -14.01 21.09
C GLY A 360 -19.99 -12.92 20.54
N LEU A 361 -19.70 -12.42 19.33
CA LEU A 361 -20.48 -11.39 18.65
C LEU A 361 -21.20 -11.98 17.43
N ASP A 362 -22.26 -11.31 16.96
CA ASP A 362 -23.03 -11.74 15.80
C ASP A 362 -22.57 -11.02 14.51
N PRO A 363 -21.94 -11.73 13.55
CA PRO A 363 -21.55 -11.14 12.28
C PRO A 363 -22.75 -10.67 11.45
N GLY A 364 -23.94 -11.26 11.62
CA GLY A 364 -25.17 -10.82 10.97
C GLY A 364 -25.65 -9.45 11.43
N VAL A 365 -25.15 -8.97 12.58
CA VAL A 365 -25.41 -7.61 13.08
C VAL A 365 -24.28 -6.66 12.69
N LEU A 366 -23.02 -7.08 12.87
CA LEU A 366 -21.87 -6.20 12.65
C LEU A 366 -21.56 -5.97 11.16
N TYR A 367 -21.66 -7.02 10.35
CA TYR A 367 -21.38 -6.94 8.92
C TYR A 367 -22.19 -7.99 8.14
N PRO A 368 -23.49 -7.74 7.89
CA PRO A 368 -24.37 -8.68 7.19
C PRO A 368 -23.84 -9.01 5.79
N GLU A 369 -24.01 -10.26 5.33
CA GLU A 369 -23.50 -10.69 4.02
C GLU A 369 -24.10 -9.86 2.87
N ALA A 370 -25.36 -9.47 2.98
CA ALA A 370 -26.01 -8.60 1.99
C ALA A 370 -25.27 -7.26 1.83
N ILE A 371 -24.77 -6.68 2.93
CA ILE A 371 -23.98 -5.44 2.91
C ILE A 371 -22.61 -5.71 2.27
N PHE A 372 -21.97 -6.83 2.59
CA PHE A 372 -20.71 -7.23 1.96
C PHE A 372 -20.86 -7.35 0.42
N ARG A 373 -21.90 -8.03 -0.07
CA ARG A 373 -22.17 -8.16 -1.51
C ARG A 373 -22.51 -6.81 -2.16
N GLN A 374 -23.25 -5.96 -1.47
CA GLN A 374 -23.55 -4.60 -1.94
C GLN A 374 -22.28 -3.76 -2.08
N GLN A 375 -21.44 -3.71 -1.04
CA GLN A 375 -20.17 -2.97 -1.07
C GLN A 375 -19.24 -3.53 -2.14
N LEU A 376 -19.18 -4.85 -2.34
CA LEU A 376 -18.35 -5.45 -3.39
C LEU A 376 -18.73 -4.96 -4.79
N ARG A 377 -20.04 -4.87 -5.09
CA ARG A 377 -20.52 -4.27 -6.36
C ARG A 377 -20.21 -2.78 -6.44
N GLN A 378 -20.41 -2.06 -5.35
CA GLN A 378 -20.21 -0.61 -5.29
C GLN A 378 -18.75 -0.19 -5.49
N PHE A 379 -17.81 -0.93 -4.90
CA PHE A 379 -16.40 -0.53 -4.85
C PHE A 379 -15.48 -1.36 -5.76
N GLY A 380 -16.02 -2.24 -6.61
CA GLY A 380 -15.22 -2.97 -7.60
C GLY A 380 -14.34 -2.06 -8.47
N VAL A 381 -14.84 -0.85 -8.80
CA VAL A 381 -14.09 0.17 -9.54
C VAL A 381 -12.84 0.65 -8.81
N TYR A 382 -12.84 0.71 -7.48
CA TYR A 382 -11.68 1.12 -6.71
C TYR A 382 -10.49 0.18 -6.96
N GLY A 383 -10.75 -1.13 -7.01
CA GLY A 383 -9.73 -2.12 -7.37
C GLY A 383 -9.16 -1.89 -8.76
N TYR A 384 -9.99 -1.44 -9.72
CA TYR A 384 -9.55 -1.12 -11.07
C TYR A 384 -8.68 0.14 -11.08
N CYS A 385 -9.09 1.21 -10.39
CA CYS A 385 -8.29 2.42 -10.24
C CYS A 385 -6.93 2.15 -9.58
N MET A 386 -6.93 1.36 -8.50
CA MET A 386 -5.69 0.94 -7.85
C MET A 386 -4.81 0.10 -8.78
N SER A 387 -5.39 -0.75 -9.62
CA SER A 387 -4.64 -1.54 -10.59
C SER A 387 -4.06 -0.68 -11.73
N ALA A 388 -4.79 0.35 -12.17
CA ALA A 388 -4.26 1.32 -13.13
C ALA A 388 -3.03 2.05 -12.56
N PHE A 389 -3.01 2.29 -11.24
CA PHE A 389 -1.87 2.88 -10.55
C PHE A 389 -0.73 1.87 -10.34
N SER A 390 -1.02 0.63 -9.93
CA SER A 390 0.00 -0.29 -9.43
C SER A 390 0.51 -1.32 -10.44
N VAL A 391 -0.33 -1.81 -11.35
CA VAL A 391 0.05 -2.85 -12.33
C VAL A 391 1.24 -2.43 -13.19
N PRO A 392 1.35 -1.19 -13.71
CA PRO A 392 2.53 -0.73 -14.43
C PRO A 392 3.84 -0.96 -13.67
N PHE A 393 3.87 -0.70 -12.36
CA PHE A 393 5.04 -0.97 -11.53
C PHE A 393 5.27 -2.46 -11.30
N PHE A 394 4.19 -3.22 -11.10
CA PHE A 394 4.28 -4.63 -10.70
C PHE A 394 4.78 -5.52 -11.83
N VAL A 395 4.46 -5.19 -13.08
CA VAL A 395 4.92 -5.97 -14.26
C VAL A 395 6.33 -5.60 -14.73
N SER A 396 6.84 -4.43 -14.34
CA SER A 396 8.16 -3.92 -14.72
C SER A 396 9.22 -4.34 -13.72
N ASN A 397 10.37 -4.81 -14.21
CA ASN A 397 11.50 -5.19 -13.36
C ASN A 397 12.18 -3.94 -12.80
N ALA A 398 12.95 -4.13 -11.72
CA ALA A 398 13.79 -3.11 -11.09
C ALA A 398 14.51 -2.16 -12.07
N SER A 399 15.17 -2.72 -13.09
CA SER A 399 15.95 -1.97 -14.07
C SER A 399 15.13 -1.20 -15.09
N GLU A 400 13.83 -1.45 -15.19
CA GLU A 400 12.90 -0.77 -16.10
C GLU A 400 12.15 0.38 -15.39
N LEU A 401 12.29 0.49 -14.08
CA LEU A 401 11.64 1.55 -13.30
C LEU A 401 12.51 2.80 -13.25
N PRO A 402 11.91 4.00 -13.30
CA PRO A 402 12.64 5.24 -13.12
C PRO A 402 13.14 5.35 -11.68
N ASP A 403 14.24 6.07 -11.51
CA ASP A 403 14.77 6.39 -10.20
C ASP A 403 13.77 7.30 -9.45
N LEU A 404 13.28 6.84 -8.29
CA LEU A 404 12.26 7.55 -7.52
C LEU A 404 12.74 8.90 -6.99
N ASP A 405 14.05 9.04 -6.71
CA ASP A 405 14.59 10.31 -6.25
C ASP A 405 14.55 11.32 -7.39
N LYS A 406 14.97 10.92 -8.60
CA LYS A 406 14.89 11.77 -9.81
C LYS A 406 13.46 12.14 -10.21
N VAL A 407 12.52 11.18 -10.11
CA VAL A 407 11.10 11.45 -10.38
C VAL A 407 10.55 12.47 -9.38
N SER A 408 10.88 12.31 -8.10
CA SER A 408 10.43 13.24 -7.06
C SER A 408 11.03 14.64 -7.26
N GLU A 409 12.29 14.73 -7.69
CA GLU A 409 12.93 16.00 -8.05
C GLU A 409 12.21 16.69 -9.23
N ALA A 410 11.91 15.95 -10.31
CA ALA A 410 11.17 16.50 -11.46
C ALA A 410 9.77 17.00 -11.08
N ILE A 411 9.07 16.29 -10.19
CA ILE A 411 7.75 16.70 -9.68
C ILE A 411 7.87 17.97 -8.82
N GLN A 412 8.92 18.07 -8.01
CA GLN A 412 9.20 19.26 -7.21
C GLN A 412 9.55 20.48 -8.09
N GLU A 413 10.32 20.28 -9.15
CA GLU A 413 10.65 21.33 -10.14
C GLU A 413 9.41 21.85 -10.87
N LEU A 414 8.50 20.96 -11.29
CA LEU A 414 7.21 21.36 -11.84
C LEU A 414 6.39 22.17 -10.82
N SER A 415 6.30 21.69 -9.58
CA SER A 415 5.51 22.36 -8.54
C SER A 415 6.07 23.74 -8.18
N SER A 416 7.39 23.91 -8.22
CA SER A 416 8.09 25.16 -7.87
C SER A 416 8.07 26.20 -9.00
N SER A 417 8.34 25.79 -10.24
CA SER A 417 8.24 26.66 -11.43
C SER A 417 6.82 27.23 -11.62
N GLU A 418 5.81 26.47 -11.20
CA GLU A 418 4.41 26.88 -11.24
C GLU A 418 3.99 27.86 -10.13
N SER A 419 4.78 28.02 -9.06
CA SER A 419 4.52 28.99 -7.98
C SER A 419 4.98 30.41 -8.33
N SER A 420 6.05 30.54 -9.12
CA SER A 420 6.57 31.83 -9.59
C SER A 420 5.67 32.55 -10.60
N ASP A 421 4.85 31.81 -11.36
CA ASP A 421 3.93 32.40 -12.34
C ASP A 421 2.66 32.97 -11.70
N THR A 422 2.28 32.52 -10.49
CA THR A 422 1.09 33.05 -9.79
C THR A 422 1.37 34.35 -9.03
N ASP A 423 2.60 34.57 -8.57
CA ASP A 423 2.98 35.79 -7.85
C ASP A 423 3.14 37.01 -8.79
N ALA A 424 3.39 36.78 -10.09
CA ALA A 424 3.48 37.84 -11.10
C ALA A 424 2.13 38.50 -11.43
N VAL A 425 1.00 37.93 -11.02
CA VAL A 425 -0.35 38.45 -11.28
C VAL A 425 -0.91 39.24 -10.09
N ALA A 426 -0.27 39.17 -8.92
CA ALA A 426 -0.78 39.77 -7.68
C ALA A 426 -0.24 41.20 -7.40
N SER A 427 0.69 41.72 -8.19
CA SER A 427 1.24 43.07 -8.01
C SER A 427 0.71 44.07 -9.05
N ASP A 428 -0.56 44.48 -8.92
CA ASP A 428 -1.03 45.75 -9.49
C ASP A 428 -1.93 46.44 -8.44
N ASP A 429 -1.26 47.12 -7.50
CA ASP A 429 -1.90 48.02 -6.54
C ASP A 429 -2.29 49.33 -7.25
N GLY A 430 -3.58 49.46 -7.56
CA GLY A 430 -4.15 50.64 -8.20
C GLY A 430 -5.62 50.87 -7.84
N THR A 431 -5.84 51.60 -6.74
CA THR A 431 -7.07 52.30 -6.29
C THR A 431 -8.32 52.26 -7.20
N GLY A 432 -9.45 51.80 -6.66
CA GLY A 432 -10.78 52.19 -7.16
C GLY A 432 -11.89 51.15 -6.98
N ALA A 433 -12.81 51.40 -6.04
CA ALA A 433 -14.02 50.60 -5.84
C ALA A 433 -15.00 50.75 -7.02
N GLN A 434 -15.01 49.77 -7.93
CA GLN A 434 -16.14 49.26 -8.73
C GLN A 434 -15.61 48.12 -9.62
N GLN A 435 -15.47 46.91 -9.07
CA GLN A 435 -15.12 45.73 -9.88
C GLN A 435 -16.39 45.03 -10.37
N SER A 436 -16.55 45.05 -11.70
CA SER A 436 -17.65 44.51 -12.48
C SER A 436 -17.61 42.98 -12.60
N GLU A 437 -18.71 42.37 -13.04
CA GLU A 437 -18.77 40.94 -13.44
C GLU A 437 -17.61 40.51 -14.36
N VAL A 438 -17.06 41.45 -15.15
CA VAL A 438 -15.91 41.24 -16.04
C VAL A 438 -14.62 40.93 -15.28
N ALA A 439 -14.41 41.51 -14.08
CA ALA A 439 -13.25 41.21 -13.24
C ALA A 439 -13.35 39.79 -12.64
N GLN A 440 -14.54 39.39 -12.18
CA GLN A 440 -14.81 38.02 -11.72
C GLN A 440 -14.70 36.99 -12.86
N GLN A 441 -15.14 37.35 -14.07
CA GLN A 441 -15.03 36.50 -15.25
C GLN A 441 -13.58 36.36 -15.73
N ARG A 442 -12.77 37.43 -15.64
CA ARG A 442 -11.32 37.38 -15.92
C ARG A 442 -10.58 36.53 -14.89
N GLN A 443 -10.90 36.65 -13.60
CA GLN A 443 -10.34 35.79 -12.55
C GLN A 443 -10.71 34.33 -12.76
N LYS A 444 -11.98 34.01 -13.07
CA LYS A 444 -12.41 32.65 -13.40
C LYS A 444 -11.72 32.11 -14.65
N SER A 445 -11.59 32.92 -15.71
CA SER A 445 -10.88 32.52 -16.92
C SER A 445 -9.39 32.29 -16.68
N ALA A 446 -8.72 33.15 -15.91
CA ALA A 446 -7.32 32.98 -15.53
C ALA A 446 -7.10 31.75 -14.64
N GLN A 447 -8.01 31.50 -13.70
CA GLN A 447 -7.97 30.32 -12.83
C GLN A 447 -8.23 29.03 -13.64
N ASN A 448 -9.14 29.05 -14.61
CA ASN A 448 -9.38 27.94 -15.53
C ASN A 448 -8.18 27.70 -16.45
N GLN A 449 -7.57 28.76 -16.98
CA GLN A 449 -6.39 28.67 -17.85
C GLN A 449 -5.18 28.14 -17.07
N ALA A 450 -4.93 28.64 -15.85
CA ALA A 450 -3.89 28.11 -14.96
C ALA A 450 -4.15 26.64 -14.58
N THR A 451 -5.41 26.27 -14.32
CA THR A 451 -5.76 24.87 -14.02
C THR A 451 -5.50 23.95 -15.23
N SER A 452 -5.79 24.44 -16.44
CA SER A 452 -5.54 23.76 -17.71
C SER A 452 -4.04 23.58 -17.99
N THR A 453 -3.24 24.63 -17.85
CA THR A 453 -1.77 24.56 -18.07
C THR A 453 -1.12 23.59 -17.09
N LYS A 454 -1.50 23.62 -15.81
CA LYS A 454 -1.02 22.66 -14.80
C LYS A 454 -1.37 21.20 -15.15
N SER A 455 -2.54 20.98 -15.75
CA SER A 455 -2.94 19.64 -16.20
C SER A 455 -2.13 19.16 -17.41
N GLN A 456 -1.70 20.08 -18.28
CA GLN A 456 -0.89 19.76 -19.46
C GLN A 456 0.54 19.39 -19.07
N ASN A 457 1.19 20.19 -18.21
CA ASN A 457 2.55 19.91 -17.72
C ASN A 457 2.63 18.55 -17.00
N ALA A 458 1.64 18.24 -16.16
CA ALA A 458 1.56 16.95 -15.48
C ALA A 458 1.42 15.78 -16.47
N ALA A 459 0.62 15.94 -17.52
CA ALA A 459 0.45 14.91 -18.54
C ALA A 459 1.74 14.69 -19.35
N GLU A 460 2.45 15.75 -19.71
CA GLU A 460 3.74 15.67 -20.42
C GLU A 460 4.80 14.92 -19.61
N LEU A 461 4.97 15.25 -18.32
CA LEU A 461 5.90 14.53 -17.45
C LEU A 461 5.54 13.04 -17.32
N VAL A 462 4.26 12.73 -17.11
CA VAL A 462 3.80 11.34 -16.99
C VAL A 462 4.00 10.57 -18.29
N ASP A 463 3.91 11.23 -19.46
CA ASP A 463 4.20 10.62 -20.76
C ASP A 463 5.69 10.35 -20.96
N GLU A 464 6.58 11.24 -20.51
CA GLU A 464 8.03 11.00 -20.48
C GLU A 464 8.42 9.84 -19.53
N LEU A 465 7.67 9.68 -18.43
CA LEU A 465 7.86 8.63 -17.43
C LEU A 465 7.08 7.33 -17.73
N ASP A 466 6.72 7.05 -18.99
CA ASP A 466 6.05 5.78 -19.31
C ASP A 466 6.93 4.57 -18.93
N ILE A 467 6.42 3.73 -18.04
CA ILE A 467 7.15 2.57 -17.51
C ILE A 467 6.77 1.26 -18.20
N LEU A 468 5.88 1.32 -19.20
CA LEU A 468 5.54 0.15 -20.00
C LEU A 468 6.46 0.03 -21.22
N THR A 469 7.20 -1.07 -21.27
CA THR A 469 8.07 -1.45 -22.38
C THR A 469 7.32 -2.36 -23.36
N GLU A 470 7.93 -2.67 -24.51
CA GLU A 470 7.40 -3.69 -25.43
C GLU A 470 7.18 -5.05 -24.75
N ARG A 471 7.98 -5.35 -23.72
CA ARG A 471 7.87 -6.58 -22.92
C ARG A 471 6.68 -6.54 -21.96
N THR A 472 6.45 -5.41 -21.29
CA THR A 472 5.43 -5.31 -20.24
C THR A 472 4.06 -4.89 -20.74
N LEU A 473 3.98 -4.18 -21.87
CA LEU A 473 2.72 -3.72 -22.45
C LEU A 473 1.72 -4.87 -22.74
N PRO A 474 2.11 -6.03 -23.31
CA PRO A 474 1.18 -7.14 -23.50
C PRO A 474 0.65 -7.72 -22.19
N ILE A 475 1.48 -7.77 -21.14
CA ILE A 475 1.09 -8.25 -19.81
C ILE A 475 0.10 -7.25 -19.19
N PHE A 476 0.45 -5.95 -19.18
CA PHE A 476 -0.43 -4.88 -18.72
C PHE A 476 -1.79 -4.94 -19.43
N LYS A 477 -1.80 -5.02 -20.77
CA LYS A 477 -3.02 -5.11 -21.58
C LYS A 477 -3.90 -6.28 -21.14
N ARG A 478 -3.33 -7.50 -21.06
CA ARG A 478 -4.07 -8.70 -20.65
C ARG A 478 -4.69 -8.52 -19.26
N ARG A 479 -3.92 -8.00 -18.30
CA ARG A 479 -4.38 -7.83 -16.91
C ARG A 479 -5.47 -6.78 -16.80
N MET A 480 -5.26 -5.59 -17.37
CA MET A 480 -6.21 -4.49 -17.25
C MET A 480 -7.51 -4.77 -18.00
N ILE A 481 -7.46 -5.34 -19.21
CA ILE A 481 -8.69 -5.77 -19.91
C ILE A 481 -9.41 -6.86 -19.09
N GLY A 482 -8.68 -7.81 -18.52
CA GLY A 482 -9.27 -8.82 -17.63
C GLY A 482 -10.00 -8.21 -16.43
N ASN A 483 -9.41 -7.19 -15.79
CA ASN A 483 -10.04 -6.46 -14.69
C ASN A 483 -11.30 -5.71 -15.14
N THR A 484 -11.27 -5.10 -16.33
CA THR A 484 -12.43 -4.44 -16.94
C THR A 484 -13.60 -5.42 -17.15
N LEU A 485 -13.32 -6.60 -17.72
CA LEU A 485 -14.33 -7.62 -17.98
C LEU A 485 -14.90 -8.21 -16.68
N ASP A 486 -14.11 -8.27 -15.62
CA ASP A 486 -14.60 -8.73 -14.32
C ASP A 486 -15.56 -7.72 -13.67
N MET A 487 -15.31 -6.41 -13.82
CA MET A 487 -16.27 -5.41 -13.35
C MET A 487 -17.64 -5.58 -14.01
N GLN A 488 -17.68 -5.97 -15.29
CA GLN A 488 -18.94 -6.31 -15.95
C GLN A 488 -19.53 -7.62 -15.43
N LYS A 489 -18.74 -8.69 -15.43
CA LYS A 489 -19.18 -10.04 -15.04
C LYS A 489 -19.78 -10.09 -13.63
N TYR A 490 -19.23 -9.30 -12.71
CA TYR A 490 -19.62 -9.26 -11.30
C TYR A 490 -20.48 -8.05 -10.93
N GLU A 491 -21.13 -7.40 -11.91
CA GLU A 491 -22.11 -6.32 -11.69
C GLU A 491 -21.54 -5.10 -10.94
N MET A 492 -20.28 -4.74 -11.22
CA MET A 492 -19.55 -3.65 -10.56
C MET A 492 -19.52 -2.35 -11.37
N LEU A 493 -20.07 -2.35 -12.59
CA LEU A 493 -20.11 -1.15 -13.44
C LEU A 493 -21.19 -0.15 -13.03
N GLU A 494 -22.27 -0.61 -12.38
CA GLU A 494 -23.44 0.23 -12.07
C GLU A 494 -23.08 1.46 -11.22
N ALA A 495 -22.13 1.32 -10.29
CA ALA A 495 -21.67 2.43 -9.45
C ALA A 495 -20.93 3.49 -10.26
N VAL A 496 -20.14 3.08 -11.26
CA VAL A 496 -19.36 3.97 -12.12
C VAL A 496 -20.25 4.71 -13.09
N LEU A 497 -21.23 4.02 -13.67
CA LEU A 497 -22.12 4.61 -14.69
C LEU A 497 -23.02 5.73 -14.14
N LYS A 498 -23.10 5.87 -12.81
CA LYS A 498 -23.84 6.93 -12.10
C LYS A 498 -23.05 8.22 -11.89
N TYR A 499 -21.72 8.17 -11.97
CA TYR A 499 -20.89 9.39 -12.10
C TYR A 499 -21.15 10.00 -13.46
#